data_AF-A0A1J5T3G2-F1
#
_entry.id   AF-A0A1J5T3G2-F1
#
_cell.length_a   1.000
_cell.length_b   1.000
_cell.length_c   1.000
_cell.angle_alpha   90.00
_cell.angle_beta   90.00
_cell.angle_gamma   90.00
#
_symmetry.space_group_name_H-M   'P 1'
#
loop_
_entity.id
_entity.type
_entity.pdbx_description
1 polymer ?
#
loop_
_entity_poly.entity_id
_entity_poly.type
_entity_poly.pdbx_seq_one_letter_code
_entity_poly.pdbx_strand_id
1 'polypeptide(L)'
;MTLFWFICAALSIVAILFVAIPLWRGISKSNSVERDAANLEILRDQIAEMDNDLKNGLLTPELHEQGKRELQARLLDEVGDAKNEEASNKPHPLKITAIILAVLLPLASIGLYLKIGNPNALLPQAAFSGGGIVRDEASLKALEEKSAQNPNDPEVLFILARSYVELGRYADGARKYDSLTRLVPNEATLWADYADALAMTHNTLVGAPTKLLDRALEIDPNLAKALALSGTAAMERGDYAAALVHWGKLLKQIQPGSEDAKMIEEGLQQARQMLAQSKGGKVAPALEQINEPPASAQAAAGKERITGTVNLSSALKNQADPEDTVFVLARAAEGPKMPLAILRKQVKDLPVKFSLDDSMAMSPAMKMSNFDQVVIVARISKSGNAMPQPGDLMGMSKPLALGSSGIKISIDQQVR
;
A
#
# COMPACT_ATOMS: atom_id res chain seq x y z
N MET A 1 -13.20 -19.52 -1.39
CA MET A 1 -12.37 -20.42 -2.20
C MET A 1 -13.14 -21.03 -3.38
N THR A 2 -14.20 -21.81 -3.16
CA THR A 2 -14.97 -22.48 -4.25
C THR A 2 -15.75 -21.53 -5.15
N LEU A 3 -16.37 -20.48 -4.59
CA LEU A 3 -17.24 -19.56 -5.33
C LEU A 3 -16.54 -18.83 -6.50
N PHE A 4 -15.28 -18.40 -6.31
CA PHE A 4 -14.50 -17.74 -7.37
C PHE A 4 -14.26 -18.66 -8.57
N TRP A 5 -13.81 -19.89 -8.30
CA TRP A 5 -13.61 -20.90 -9.34
C TRP A 5 -14.92 -21.25 -10.04
N PHE A 6 -16.04 -21.29 -9.32
CA PHE A 6 -17.37 -21.46 -9.91
C PHE A 6 -17.73 -20.32 -10.86
N ILE A 7 -17.47 -19.06 -10.48
CA ILE A 7 -17.75 -17.89 -11.33
C ILE A 7 -16.85 -17.90 -12.57
N CYS A 8 -15.55 -18.18 -12.43
CA CYS A 8 -14.62 -18.27 -13.56
C CYS A 8 -14.98 -19.43 -14.51
N ALA A 9 -15.37 -20.58 -13.98
CA ALA A 9 -15.84 -21.71 -14.78
C ALA A 9 -17.14 -21.35 -15.52
N ALA A 10 -18.09 -20.71 -14.85
CA ALA A 10 -19.35 -20.27 -15.46
C ALA A 10 -19.10 -19.27 -16.61
N LEU A 11 -18.25 -18.26 -16.40
CA LEU A 11 -17.90 -17.30 -17.44
C LEU A 11 -17.17 -17.95 -18.64
N SER A 12 -16.31 -18.93 -18.37
CA SER A 12 -15.61 -19.68 -19.43
C SER A 12 -16.60 -20.52 -20.25
N ILE A 13 -17.58 -21.16 -19.61
CA ILE A 13 -18.63 -21.91 -20.29
C ILE A 13 -19.48 -20.98 -21.17
N VAL A 14 -19.86 -19.81 -20.66
CA VAL A 14 -20.62 -18.81 -21.43
C VAL A 14 -19.83 -18.36 -22.67
N ALA A 15 -18.54 -18.08 -22.53
CA ALA A 15 -17.68 -17.70 -23.66
C ALA A 15 -17.57 -18.81 -24.71
N ILE A 16 -17.40 -20.07 -24.28
CA ILE A 16 -17.36 -21.24 -25.18
C ILE A 16 -18.69 -21.40 -25.92
N LEU A 17 -19.83 -21.27 -25.23
CA LEU A 17 -21.15 -21.38 -25.84
C LEU A 17 -21.37 -20.30 -26.90
N PHE A 18 -20.94 -19.07 -26.64
CA PHE A 18 -21.10 -17.95 -27.58
C PHE A 18 -20.32 -18.17 -28.89
N VAL A 19 -19.19 -18.86 -28.84
CA VAL A 19 -18.37 -19.18 -30.03
C VAL A 19 -18.83 -20.49 -30.69
N ALA A 20 -19.09 -21.53 -29.91
CA ALA A 20 -19.37 -22.86 -30.43
C ALA A 20 -20.78 -22.97 -31.04
N ILE A 21 -21.81 -22.36 -30.43
CA ILE A 21 -23.21 -22.45 -30.93
C ILE A 21 -23.36 -21.92 -32.36
N PRO A 22 -22.90 -20.70 -32.73
CA PRO A 22 -23.04 -20.20 -34.10
C PRO A 22 -22.20 -21.00 -35.11
N LEU A 23 -21.02 -21.50 -34.70
CA LEU A 23 -20.15 -22.31 -35.56
C LEU A 23 -20.71 -23.73 -35.79
N TRP A 24 -21.43 -24.28 -34.81
CA TRP A 24 -22.01 -25.62 -34.91
C TRP A 24 -23.35 -25.64 -35.63
N ARG A 25 -24.14 -24.57 -35.50
CA ARG A 25 -25.46 -24.50 -36.14
C ARG A 25 -25.40 -24.45 -37.66
N GLY A 26 -24.28 -24.02 -38.24
CA GLY A 26 -24.11 -23.92 -39.69
C GLY A 26 -25.10 -22.91 -40.30
N ILE A 27 -24.70 -22.26 -41.39
CA ILE A 27 -25.66 -21.47 -42.18
C ILE A 27 -26.60 -22.50 -42.80
N SER A 28 -27.89 -22.49 -42.39
CA SER A 28 -28.82 -23.55 -42.75
C SER A 28 -28.96 -23.66 -44.27
N LYS A 29 -28.90 -24.89 -44.81
CA LYS A 29 -29.25 -25.26 -46.19
C LYS A 29 -30.72 -24.95 -46.57
N SER A 30 -31.51 -24.32 -45.70
CA SER A 30 -32.91 -23.93 -45.97
C SER A 30 -33.02 -23.05 -47.22
N ASN A 31 -32.06 -22.15 -47.44
CA ASN A 31 -32.09 -21.24 -48.59
C ASN A 31 -31.84 -21.93 -49.94
N SER A 32 -31.21 -23.12 -49.99
CA SER A 32 -31.00 -23.81 -51.28
C SER A 32 -32.27 -24.52 -51.72
N VAL A 33 -32.94 -25.24 -50.81
CA VAL A 33 -34.19 -25.97 -51.13
C VAL A 33 -35.33 -25.01 -51.52
N GLU A 34 -35.46 -23.86 -50.86
CA GLU A 34 -36.44 -22.83 -51.25
C GLU A 34 -36.11 -22.18 -52.60
N ARG A 35 -34.83 -21.97 -52.93
CA ARG A 35 -34.40 -21.42 -54.23
C ARG A 35 -34.64 -22.39 -55.37
N ASP A 36 -34.36 -23.67 -55.17
CA ASP A 36 -34.55 -24.71 -56.19
C ASP A 36 -36.04 -24.91 -56.49
N ALA A 37 -36.89 -24.87 -55.44
CA ALA A 37 -38.34 -24.92 -55.60
C ALA A 37 -38.89 -23.69 -56.35
N ALA A 38 -38.40 -22.48 -56.02
CA ALA A 38 -38.81 -21.25 -56.70
C ALA A 38 -38.35 -21.20 -58.17
N ASN A 39 -37.12 -21.64 -58.46
CA ASN A 39 -36.60 -21.71 -59.83
C ASN A 39 -37.39 -22.70 -60.70
N LEU A 40 -37.79 -23.84 -60.11
CA LEU A 40 -38.64 -24.84 -60.78
C LEU A 40 -40.03 -24.27 -61.14
N GLU A 41 -40.62 -23.47 -60.25
CA GLU A 41 -41.92 -22.85 -60.48
C GLU A 41 -41.86 -21.82 -61.63
N ILE A 42 -40.82 -20.98 -61.66
CA ILE A 42 -40.60 -20.01 -62.75
C ILE A 42 -40.44 -20.72 -64.11
N LEU A 43 -39.67 -21.81 -64.18
CA LEU A 43 -39.49 -22.56 -65.43
C LEU A 43 -40.80 -23.22 -65.91
N ARG A 44 -41.66 -23.66 -64.99
CA ARG A 44 -42.98 -24.21 -65.33
C ARG A 44 -43.90 -23.14 -65.90
N ASP A 45 -43.90 -21.95 -65.32
CA ASP A 45 -44.70 -20.82 -65.80
C ASP A 45 -44.25 -20.39 -67.20
N GLN A 46 -42.93 -20.36 -67.47
CA GLN A 46 -42.39 -20.04 -68.81
C GLN A 46 -42.85 -21.04 -69.89
N ILE A 47 -42.91 -22.34 -69.57
CA ILE A 47 -43.44 -23.34 -70.51
C ILE A 47 -44.94 -23.13 -70.74
N ALA A 48 -45.71 -22.82 -69.70
CA ALA A 48 -47.15 -22.57 -69.82
C ALA A 48 -47.46 -21.29 -70.62
N GLU A 49 -46.63 -20.25 -70.47
CA GLU A 49 -46.72 -19.02 -71.26
C GLU A 49 -46.42 -19.28 -72.73
N MET A 50 -45.36 -20.03 -73.04
CA MET A 50 -45.05 -20.47 -74.41
C MET A 50 -46.18 -21.30 -75.04
N ASP A 51 -46.80 -22.22 -74.29
CA ASP A 51 -47.94 -23.02 -74.77
C ASP A 51 -49.15 -22.10 -75.09
N ASN A 52 -49.32 -20.98 -74.38
CA ASN A 52 -50.37 -19.99 -74.65
C ASN A 52 -50.03 -19.10 -75.86
N ASP A 53 -48.77 -18.70 -76.03
CA ASP A 53 -48.33 -17.91 -77.18
C ASP A 53 -48.45 -18.67 -78.50
N LEU A 54 -48.23 -20.00 -78.48
CA LEU A 54 -48.51 -20.87 -79.61
C LEU A 54 -50.01 -20.88 -79.93
N LYS A 55 -50.88 -21.00 -78.92
CA LYS A 55 -52.35 -20.98 -79.12
C LYS A 55 -52.84 -19.64 -79.65
N ASN A 56 -52.21 -18.55 -79.24
CA ASN A 56 -52.54 -17.20 -79.68
C ASN A 56 -51.93 -16.85 -81.05
N GLY A 57 -51.18 -17.77 -81.67
CA GLY A 57 -50.56 -17.58 -82.99
C GLY A 57 -49.36 -16.62 -82.99
N LEU A 58 -48.85 -16.26 -81.80
CA LEU A 58 -47.68 -15.40 -81.63
C LEU A 58 -46.37 -16.18 -81.85
N LEU A 59 -46.40 -17.50 -81.63
CA LEU A 59 -45.27 -18.40 -81.83
C LEU A 59 -45.55 -19.43 -82.92
N THR A 60 -44.58 -19.75 -83.76
CA THR A 60 -44.68 -20.88 -84.71
C THR A 60 -44.46 -22.22 -84.00
N PRO A 61 -45.08 -23.32 -84.45
CA PRO A 61 -44.93 -24.64 -83.85
C PRO A 61 -43.47 -25.11 -83.71
N GLU A 62 -42.63 -24.78 -84.68
CA GLU A 62 -41.21 -25.17 -84.71
C GLU A 62 -40.40 -24.47 -83.61
N LEU A 63 -40.62 -23.15 -83.44
CA LEU A 63 -39.99 -22.36 -82.38
C LEU A 63 -40.46 -22.78 -80.99
N HIS A 64 -41.73 -23.18 -80.87
CA HIS A 64 -42.29 -23.65 -79.61
C HIS A 64 -41.61 -24.95 -79.14
N GLU A 65 -41.50 -25.93 -80.03
CA GLU A 65 -40.82 -27.20 -79.75
C GLU A 65 -39.34 -27.00 -79.42
N GLN A 66 -38.66 -26.09 -80.12
CA GLN A 66 -37.26 -25.78 -79.86
C GLN A 66 -37.07 -25.16 -78.46
N GLY A 67 -37.83 -24.12 -78.11
CA GLY A 67 -37.71 -23.48 -76.81
C GLY A 67 -38.11 -24.39 -75.64
N LYS A 68 -39.12 -25.25 -75.84
CA LYS A 68 -39.53 -26.24 -74.83
C LYS A 68 -38.43 -27.25 -74.53
N ARG A 69 -37.69 -27.70 -75.54
CA ARG A 69 -36.55 -28.62 -75.36
C ARG A 69 -35.38 -27.95 -74.62
N GLU A 70 -35.09 -26.69 -74.92
CA GLU A 70 -34.02 -25.94 -74.24
C GLU A 70 -34.34 -25.72 -72.76
N LEU A 71 -35.58 -25.33 -72.43
CA LEU A 71 -36.04 -25.18 -71.04
C LEU A 71 -36.02 -26.51 -70.28
N GLN A 72 -36.38 -27.61 -70.92
CA GLN A 72 -36.30 -28.95 -70.32
C GLN A 72 -34.85 -29.41 -70.09
N ALA A 73 -33.93 -29.10 -71.00
CA ALA A 73 -32.51 -29.40 -70.84
C ALA A 73 -31.91 -28.61 -69.67
N ARG A 74 -32.24 -27.32 -69.56
CA ARG A 74 -31.83 -26.48 -68.43
C ARG A 74 -32.37 -26.97 -67.10
N LEU A 75 -33.63 -27.41 -67.06
CA LEU A 75 -34.23 -27.99 -65.88
C LEU A 75 -33.51 -29.27 -65.41
N LEU A 76 -33.13 -30.13 -66.36
CA LEU A 76 -32.39 -31.36 -66.06
C LEU A 76 -30.98 -31.07 -65.51
N ASP A 77 -30.33 -30.02 -66.00
CA ASP A 77 -29.00 -29.58 -65.54
C ASP A 77 -29.07 -29.02 -64.11
N GLU A 78 -30.00 -28.09 -63.85
CA GLU A 78 -30.19 -27.48 -62.52
C GLU A 78 -30.63 -28.50 -61.44
N VAL A 79 -31.45 -29.51 -61.79
CA VAL A 79 -31.84 -30.59 -60.87
C VAL A 79 -30.76 -31.67 -60.72
N GLY A 80 -29.93 -31.86 -61.74
CA GLY A 80 -28.82 -32.82 -61.76
C GLY A 80 -27.68 -32.43 -60.82
N ASP A 81 -27.33 -31.14 -60.80
CA ASP A 81 -26.29 -30.61 -59.91
C ASP A 81 -26.71 -30.62 -58.43
N ALA A 82 -27.99 -30.40 -58.13
CA ALA A 82 -28.52 -30.46 -56.76
C ALA A 82 -28.32 -31.84 -56.09
N LYS A 83 -28.39 -32.94 -56.84
CA LYS A 83 -28.15 -34.30 -56.32
C LYS A 83 -26.67 -34.61 -56.11
N ASN A 84 -25.77 -34.00 -56.88
CA ASN A 84 -24.33 -34.23 -56.76
C ASN A 84 -23.71 -33.48 -55.57
N GLU A 85 -24.30 -32.36 -55.14
CA GLU A 85 -23.82 -31.61 -53.95
C GLU A 85 -24.16 -32.29 -52.60
N GLU A 86 -25.17 -33.17 -52.54
CA GLU A 86 -25.55 -33.85 -51.30
C GLU A 86 -24.51 -34.88 -50.82
N ALA A 87 -23.61 -35.35 -51.69
CA ALA A 87 -22.68 -36.44 -51.39
C ALA A 87 -21.33 -36.02 -50.77
N SER A 88 -20.98 -34.72 -50.71
CA SER A 88 -19.67 -34.29 -50.19
C SER A 88 -19.68 -34.10 -48.67
N ASN A 89 -19.57 -35.22 -47.94
CA ASN A 89 -19.42 -35.25 -46.48
C ASN A 89 -17.97 -34.90 -46.03
N LYS A 90 -17.46 -33.73 -46.40
CA LYS A 90 -16.17 -33.23 -45.89
C LYS A 90 -16.39 -32.53 -44.54
N PRO A 91 -15.65 -32.87 -43.47
CA PRO A 91 -15.78 -32.15 -42.21
C PRO A 91 -15.37 -30.68 -42.42
N HIS A 92 -16.32 -29.77 -42.26
CA HIS A 92 -16.08 -28.34 -42.45
C HIS A 92 -14.93 -27.86 -41.53
N PRO A 93 -13.91 -27.15 -42.07
CA PRO A 93 -12.76 -26.67 -41.30
C PRO A 93 -13.18 -25.78 -40.11
N LEU A 94 -14.36 -25.13 -40.19
CA LEU A 94 -14.94 -24.32 -39.12
C LEU A 94 -15.27 -25.08 -37.83
N LYS A 95 -15.60 -26.39 -37.91
CA LYS A 95 -15.88 -27.20 -36.72
C LYS A 95 -14.59 -27.53 -35.96
N ILE A 96 -13.50 -27.76 -36.68
CA ILE A 96 -12.17 -28.00 -36.11
C ILE A 96 -11.66 -26.72 -35.44
N THR A 97 -11.81 -25.56 -36.09
CA THR A 97 -11.43 -24.27 -35.48
C THR A 97 -12.25 -23.95 -34.23
N ALA A 98 -13.54 -24.33 -34.19
CA ALA A 98 -14.37 -24.15 -33.00
C ALA A 98 -13.85 -24.98 -31.80
N ILE A 99 -13.46 -26.24 -32.04
CA ILE A 99 -12.90 -27.12 -31.00
C ILE A 99 -11.55 -26.58 -30.52
N ILE A 100 -10.69 -26.14 -31.45
CA ILE A 100 -9.39 -25.54 -31.10
C ILE A 100 -9.59 -24.29 -30.23
N LEU A 101 -10.48 -23.37 -30.61
CA LEU A 101 -10.74 -22.17 -29.80
C LEU A 101 -11.31 -22.54 -28.42
N ALA A 102 -12.24 -23.49 -28.35
CA ALA A 102 -12.89 -23.88 -27.09
C ALA A 102 -11.90 -24.46 -26.06
N VAL A 103 -10.81 -25.09 -26.52
CA VAL A 103 -9.77 -25.66 -25.64
C VAL A 103 -8.64 -24.67 -25.38
N LEU A 104 -8.23 -23.90 -26.40
CA LEU A 104 -7.06 -23.03 -26.33
C LEU A 104 -7.35 -21.75 -25.53
N LEU A 105 -8.59 -21.23 -25.58
CA LEU A 105 -8.97 -20.02 -24.83
C LEU A 105 -8.92 -20.23 -23.30
N PRO A 106 -9.49 -21.30 -22.72
CA PRO A 106 -9.38 -21.57 -21.28
C PRO A 106 -7.93 -21.82 -20.86
N LEU A 107 -7.16 -22.59 -21.63
CA LEU A 107 -5.75 -22.87 -21.32
C LEU A 107 -4.89 -21.61 -21.34
N ALA A 108 -5.07 -20.75 -22.35
CA ALA A 108 -4.38 -19.47 -22.42
C ALA A 108 -4.77 -18.54 -21.27
N SER A 109 -6.05 -18.51 -20.90
CA SER A 109 -6.54 -17.72 -19.75
C SER A 109 -5.92 -18.19 -18.43
N ILE A 110 -5.87 -19.51 -18.20
CA ILE A 110 -5.21 -20.10 -17.02
C ILE A 110 -3.71 -19.75 -17.03
N GLY A 111 -3.02 -19.91 -18.16
CA GLY A 111 -1.59 -19.57 -18.29
C GLY A 111 -1.30 -18.09 -18.04
N LEU A 112 -2.14 -17.19 -18.56
CA LEU A 112 -2.06 -15.75 -18.33
C LEU A 112 -2.30 -15.40 -16.85
N TYR A 113 -3.30 -16.02 -16.22
CA TYR A 113 -3.56 -15.83 -14.79
C TYR A 113 -2.40 -16.29 -13.93
N LEU A 114 -1.73 -17.40 -14.28
CA LEU A 114 -0.55 -17.88 -13.55
C LEU A 114 0.67 -16.96 -13.72
N LYS A 115 0.81 -16.27 -14.86
CA LYS A 115 1.95 -15.38 -15.13
C LYS A 115 1.76 -13.94 -14.62
N ILE A 116 0.55 -13.41 -14.71
CA ILE A 116 0.23 -12.00 -14.41
C ILE A 116 -0.59 -11.87 -13.12
N GLY A 117 -1.44 -12.86 -12.82
CA GLY A 117 -2.32 -12.85 -11.66
C GLY A 117 -1.59 -13.16 -10.36
N ASN A 118 -2.33 -13.04 -9.24
CA ASN A 118 -1.85 -13.41 -7.92
C ASN A 118 -2.55 -14.70 -7.46
N PRO A 119 -2.04 -15.89 -7.82
CA PRO A 119 -2.64 -17.16 -7.39
C PRO A 119 -2.65 -17.33 -5.87
N ASN A 120 -1.79 -16.58 -5.15
CA ASN A 120 -1.69 -16.62 -3.70
C ASN A 120 -2.75 -15.76 -2.99
N ALA A 121 -3.42 -14.83 -3.69
CA ALA A 121 -4.57 -14.08 -3.13
C ALA A 121 -5.77 -14.97 -2.82
N LEU A 122 -5.76 -16.20 -3.37
CA LEU A 122 -6.77 -17.21 -3.14
C LEU A 122 -6.39 -18.14 -1.97
N LEU A 123 -5.11 -18.27 -1.59
CA LEU A 123 -4.77 -18.93 -0.33
C LEU A 123 -5.52 -18.20 0.80
N PRO A 124 -5.90 -18.87 1.90
CA PRO A 124 -6.39 -18.16 3.06
C PRO A 124 -5.32 -17.13 3.43
N GLN A 125 -5.57 -15.86 3.11
CA GLN A 125 -4.96 -14.76 3.84
C GLN A 125 -5.56 -14.93 5.22
N ALA A 126 -4.95 -15.81 6.02
CA ALA A 126 -5.25 -15.88 7.42
C ALA A 126 -5.11 -14.45 7.89
N ALA A 127 -6.21 -13.89 8.39
CA ALA A 127 -6.27 -12.52 8.85
C ALA A 127 -5.39 -12.44 10.11
N PHE A 128 -4.08 -12.40 9.91
CA PHE A 128 -3.06 -12.23 10.95
C PHE A 128 -3.08 -10.80 11.51
N SER A 129 -4.03 -9.99 11.05
CA SER A 129 -4.42 -8.71 11.62
C SER A 129 -5.20 -8.91 12.94
N GLY A 130 -4.49 -8.81 14.07
CA GLY A 130 -5.10 -8.40 15.35
C GLY A 130 -5.99 -9.41 16.10
N GLY A 131 -5.98 -10.70 15.75
CA GLY A 131 -6.81 -11.73 16.41
C GLY A 131 -6.07 -12.58 17.45
N GLY A 132 -6.60 -12.60 18.69
CA GLY A 132 -6.46 -13.64 19.72
C GLY A 132 -5.08 -13.80 20.39
N ILE A 133 -4.87 -13.19 21.56
CA ILE A 133 -3.80 -13.59 22.50
C ILE A 133 -4.48 -14.31 23.66
N VAL A 134 -4.03 -15.53 23.95
CA VAL A 134 -4.51 -16.31 25.09
C VAL A 134 -3.51 -16.15 26.24
N ARG A 135 -3.98 -15.58 27.36
CA ARG A 135 -3.15 -15.35 28.57
C ARG A 135 -3.40 -16.38 29.67
N ASP A 136 -4.54 -17.05 29.63
CA ASP A 136 -4.94 -18.09 30.58
C ASP A 136 -4.29 -19.44 30.22
N GLU A 137 -3.69 -20.11 31.21
CA GLU A 137 -3.02 -21.40 31.02
C GLU A 137 -3.99 -22.51 30.58
N ALA A 138 -5.24 -22.51 31.07
CA ALA A 138 -6.20 -23.55 30.71
C ALA A 138 -6.60 -23.46 29.23
N SER A 139 -6.88 -22.26 28.75
CA SER A 139 -7.18 -21.96 27.35
C SER A 139 -5.96 -22.18 26.46
N LEU A 140 -4.75 -21.87 26.95
CA LEU A 140 -3.52 -22.14 26.22
C LEU A 140 -3.33 -23.64 26.02
N LYS A 141 -3.55 -24.44 27.06
CA LYS A 141 -3.49 -25.90 26.99
C LYS A 141 -4.55 -26.48 26.04
N ALA A 142 -5.79 -25.99 26.10
CA ALA A 142 -6.83 -26.39 25.16
C ALA A 142 -6.45 -26.06 23.70
N LEU A 143 -5.78 -24.93 23.48
CA LEU A 143 -5.28 -24.53 22.16
C LEU A 143 -4.09 -25.40 21.71
N GLU A 144 -3.20 -25.80 22.62
CA GLU A 144 -2.13 -26.77 22.36
C GLU A 144 -2.70 -28.14 21.97
N GLU A 145 -3.73 -28.62 22.66
CA GLU A 145 -4.43 -29.87 22.34
C GLU A 145 -5.09 -29.80 20.96
N LYS A 146 -5.73 -28.66 20.63
CA LYS A 146 -6.27 -28.42 19.29
C LYS A 146 -5.17 -28.41 18.23
N SER A 147 -4.02 -27.79 18.52
CA SER A 147 -2.85 -27.80 17.64
C SER A 147 -2.29 -29.21 17.46
N ALA A 148 -2.34 -30.07 18.48
CA ALA A 148 -1.90 -31.45 18.36
C ALA A 148 -2.79 -32.28 17.42
N GLN A 149 -4.11 -32.00 17.41
CA GLN A 149 -5.05 -32.65 16.50
C GLN A 149 -4.87 -32.18 15.05
N ASN A 150 -4.59 -30.88 14.85
CA ASN A 150 -4.33 -30.29 13.53
C ASN A 150 -2.99 -29.51 13.54
N PRO A 151 -1.83 -30.20 13.38
CA PRO A 151 -0.51 -29.59 13.54
C PRO A 151 -0.17 -28.48 12.55
N ASN A 152 -0.84 -28.46 11.40
CA ASN A 152 -0.56 -27.55 10.29
C ASN A 152 -1.64 -26.47 10.11
N ASP A 153 -2.47 -26.22 11.13
CA ASP A 153 -3.44 -25.13 11.12
C ASP A 153 -2.74 -23.78 11.36
N PRO A 154 -2.60 -22.90 10.33
CA PRO A 154 -1.84 -21.67 10.47
C PRO A 154 -2.48 -20.68 11.45
N GLU A 155 -3.80 -20.72 11.64
CA GLU A 155 -4.48 -19.80 12.55
C GLU A 155 -4.17 -20.17 14.01
N VAL A 156 -4.29 -21.46 14.34
CA VAL A 156 -3.98 -21.97 15.68
C VAL A 156 -2.50 -21.78 16.02
N LEU A 157 -1.61 -22.07 15.06
CA LEU A 157 -0.17 -21.87 15.25
C LEU A 157 0.17 -20.40 15.50
N PHE A 158 -0.49 -19.45 14.81
CA PHE A 158 -0.29 -18.02 15.00
C PHE A 158 -0.73 -17.52 16.36
N ILE A 159 -1.92 -17.94 16.81
CA ILE A 159 -2.43 -17.61 18.15
C ILE A 159 -1.47 -18.17 19.21
N LEU A 160 -1.01 -19.41 19.08
CA LEU A 160 -0.03 -20.00 20.00
C LEU A 160 1.29 -19.21 19.99
N ALA A 161 1.82 -18.86 18.81
CA ALA A 161 3.06 -18.13 18.68
C ALA A 161 3.02 -16.79 19.45
N ARG A 162 1.97 -16.00 19.21
CA ARG A 162 1.76 -14.71 19.89
C ARG A 162 1.50 -14.86 21.39
N SER A 163 0.71 -15.86 21.77
CA SER A 163 0.42 -16.15 23.19
C SER A 163 1.68 -16.52 23.96
N TYR A 164 2.55 -17.36 23.38
CA TYR A 164 3.83 -17.68 24.01
C TYR A 164 4.75 -16.47 24.12
N VAL A 165 4.85 -15.63 23.09
CA VAL A 165 5.67 -14.40 23.17
C VAL A 165 5.16 -13.46 24.26
N GLU A 166 3.85 -13.23 24.34
CA GLU A 166 3.25 -12.39 25.38
C GLU A 166 3.53 -12.93 26.79
N LEU A 167 3.52 -14.25 26.97
CA LEU A 167 3.82 -14.92 28.23
C LEU A 167 5.34 -15.04 28.52
N GLY A 168 6.19 -14.44 27.68
CA GLY A 168 7.66 -14.51 27.81
C GLY A 168 8.27 -15.87 27.44
N ARG A 169 7.47 -16.81 26.91
CA ARG A 169 7.90 -18.13 26.43
C ARG A 169 8.43 -18.03 24.99
N TYR A 170 9.43 -17.18 24.78
CA TYR A 170 9.94 -16.82 23.45
C TYR A 170 10.38 -18.04 22.61
N ALA A 171 10.99 -19.05 23.23
CA ALA A 171 11.46 -20.25 22.53
C ALA A 171 10.29 -21.09 21.96
N ASP A 172 9.17 -21.14 22.68
CA ASP A 172 7.98 -21.83 22.22
C ASP A 172 7.31 -21.05 21.10
N GLY A 173 7.22 -19.72 21.26
CA GLY A 173 6.72 -18.81 20.23
C GLY A 173 7.52 -18.91 18.92
N ALA A 174 8.85 -18.85 19.01
CA ALA A 174 9.77 -18.98 17.89
C ALA A 174 9.58 -20.31 17.13
N ARG A 175 9.36 -21.43 17.83
CA ARG A 175 9.06 -22.73 17.19
C ARG A 175 7.73 -22.73 16.44
N LYS A 176 6.72 -22.02 16.93
CA LYS A 176 5.43 -21.88 16.23
C LYS A 176 5.56 -20.99 15.00
N TYR A 177 6.29 -19.87 15.10
CA TYR A 177 6.61 -19.02 13.95
C TYR A 177 7.45 -19.72 12.87
N ASP A 178 8.40 -20.56 13.26
CA ASP A 178 9.15 -21.40 12.33
C ASP A 178 8.23 -22.33 11.51
N SER A 179 7.26 -22.98 12.15
CA SER A 179 6.24 -23.75 11.43
C SER A 179 5.33 -22.89 10.55
N LEU A 180 4.92 -21.70 11.03
CA LEU A 180 4.10 -20.78 10.24
C LEU A 180 4.79 -20.28 8.98
N THR A 181 6.06 -19.91 9.08
CA THR A 181 6.84 -19.42 7.92
C THR A 181 7.09 -20.51 6.88
N ARG A 182 7.05 -21.80 7.26
CA ARG A 182 7.02 -22.91 6.29
C ARG A 182 5.68 -23.07 5.59
N LEU A 183 4.58 -22.85 6.31
CA LEU A 183 3.21 -22.98 5.76
C LEU A 183 2.81 -21.77 4.91
N VAL A 184 3.24 -20.58 5.33
CA VAL A 184 2.91 -19.29 4.71
C VAL A 184 4.20 -18.48 4.48
N PRO A 185 5.04 -18.90 3.51
CA PRO A 185 6.40 -18.35 3.34
C PRO A 185 6.42 -16.93 2.76
N ASN A 186 5.30 -16.43 2.24
CA ASN A 186 5.20 -15.14 1.56
C ASN A 186 4.59 -14.02 2.44
N GLU A 187 4.48 -14.25 3.75
CA GLU A 187 3.98 -13.24 4.70
C GLU A 187 5.15 -12.60 5.46
N ALA A 188 5.54 -11.38 5.07
CA ALA A 188 6.71 -10.69 5.60
C ALA A 188 6.65 -10.49 7.12
N THR A 189 5.48 -10.14 7.66
CA THR A 189 5.27 -9.91 9.09
C THR A 189 5.59 -11.14 9.93
N LEU A 190 5.27 -12.35 9.45
CA LEU A 190 5.57 -13.59 10.17
C LEU A 190 7.07 -13.83 10.30
N TRP A 191 7.85 -13.49 9.27
CA TRP A 191 9.31 -13.57 9.32
C TRP A 191 9.90 -12.55 10.31
N ALA A 192 9.36 -11.33 10.35
CA ALA A 192 9.78 -10.30 11.30
C ALA A 192 9.40 -10.65 12.75
N ASP A 193 8.21 -11.20 12.99
CA ASP A 193 7.77 -11.67 14.30
C ASP A 193 8.57 -12.91 14.76
N TYR A 194 8.92 -13.80 13.83
CA TYR A 194 9.82 -14.91 14.11
C TYR A 194 11.19 -14.41 14.54
N ALA A 195 11.77 -13.47 13.79
CA ALA A 195 13.07 -12.88 14.11
C ALA A 195 13.09 -12.25 15.50
N ASP A 196 12.04 -11.49 15.84
CA ASP A 196 11.88 -10.84 17.14
C ASP A 196 11.80 -11.89 18.28
N ALA A 197 10.92 -12.88 18.16
CA ALA A 197 10.81 -13.96 19.14
C ALA A 197 12.14 -14.73 19.31
N LEU A 198 12.85 -15.01 18.21
CA LEU A 198 14.14 -15.70 18.24
C LEU A 198 15.24 -14.83 18.83
N ALA A 199 15.22 -13.52 18.58
CA ALA A 199 16.14 -12.58 19.18
C ALA A 199 15.95 -12.49 20.69
N MET A 200 14.71 -12.49 21.18
CA MET A 200 14.41 -12.51 22.62
C MET A 200 14.90 -13.78 23.32
N THR A 201 14.91 -14.93 22.64
CA THR A 201 15.53 -16.15 23.21
C THR A 201 17.03 -16.08 23.35
N HIS A 202 17.72 -15.40 22.43
CA HIS A 202 19.19 -15.36 22.40
C HIS A 202 19.76 -14.06 22.96
N ASN A 203 18.89 -13.08 23.26
CA ASN A 203 19.22 -11.72 23.64
C ASN A 203 20.18 -11.02 22.64
N THR A 204 19.96 -11.27 21.34
CA THR A 204 20.68 -10.62 20.25
C THR A 204 19.91 -10.73 18.95
N LEU A 205 20.02 -9.71 18.09
CA LEU A 205 19.48 -9.73 16.74
C LEU A 205 20.50 -10.22 15.69
N VAL A 206 21.75 -10.44 16.09
CA VAL A 206 22.83 -10.85 15.19
C VAL A 206 22.75 -12.36 14.90
N GLY A 207 22.95 -12.73 13.63
CA GLY A 207 23.04 -14.13 13.21
C GLY A 207 21.73 -14.64 12.64
N ALA A 208 21.12 -15.65 13.27
CA ALA A 208 19.90 -16.27 12.77
C ALA A 208 18.71 -15.28 12.67
N PRO A 209 18.43 -14.41 13.66
CA PRO A 209 17.37 -13.41 13.55
C PRO A 209 17.57 -12.45 12.38
N THR A 210 18.81 -12.01 12.11
CA THR A 210 19.11 -11.13 10.97
C THR A 210 18.68 -11.77 9.64
N LYS A 211 18.96 -13.06 9.43
CA LYS A 211 18.56 -13.76 8.20
C LYS A 211 17.04 -13.82 8.01
N LEU A 212 16.30 -13.92 9.11
CA LEU A 212 14.84 -13.89 9.09
C LEU A 212 14.32 -12.49 8.74
N LEU A 213 14.96 -11.43 9.26
CA LEU A 213 14.67 -10.04 8.90
C LEU A 213 14.99 -9.75 7.43
N ASP A 214 16.12 -10.25 6.93
CA ASP A 214 16.48 -10.14 5.50
C ASP A 214 15.38 -10.76 4.64
N ARG A 215 14.90 -11.96 5.02
CA ARG A 215 13.79 -12.62 4.33
C ARG A 215 12.50 -11.81 4.40
N ALA A 216 12.19 -11.18 5.53
CA ALA A 216 11.04 -10.30 5.66
C ALA A 216 11.13 -9.11 4.70
N LEU A 217 12.30 -8.47 4.61
CA LEU A 217 12.56 -7.31 3.74
C LEU A 217 12.67 -7.67 2.25
N GLU A 218 13.02 -8.92 1.91
CA GLU A 218 12.90 -9.43 0.54
C GLU A 218 11.45 -9.49 0.07
N ILE A 219 10.52 -9.82 0.99
CA ILE A 219 9.08 -9.92 0.69
C ILE A 219 8.43 -8.54 0.72
N ASP A 220 8.67 -7.76 1.77
CA ASP A 220 8.21 -6.37 1.91
C ASP A 220 9.38 -5.45 2.31
N PRO A 221 9.99 -4.74 1.34
CA PRO A 221 11.12 -3.83 1.59
C PRO A 221 10.80 -2.64 2.50
N ASN A 222 9.52 -2.38 2.76
CA ASN A 222 9.03 -1.25 3.54
C ASN A 222 8.42 -1.68 4.87
N LEU A 223 8.49 -2.96 5.26
CA LEU A 223 7.93 -3.44 6.51
C LEU A 223 8.58 -2.76 7.72
N ALA A 224 7.82 -1.89 8.40
CA ALA A 224 8.32 -1.03 9.47
C ALA A 224 9.04 -1.80 10.60
N LYS A 225 8.43 -2.89 11.08
CA LYS A 225 9.03 -3.74 12.13
C LYS A 225 10.37 -4.34 11.69
N ALA A 226 10.44 -4.86 10.46
CA ALA A 226 11.67 -5.44 9.95
C ALA A 226 12.77 -4.39 9.74
N LEU A 227 12.42 -3.19 9.26
CA LEU A 227 13.36 -2.06 9.14
C LEU A 227 13.89 -1.62 10.50
N ALA A 228 13.02 -1.53 11.52
CA ALA A 228 13.40 -1.17 12.88
C ALA A 228 14.42 -2.16 13.45
N LEU A 229 14.08 -3.45 13.44
CA LEU A 229 14.92 -4.53 13.99
C LEU A 229 16.20 -4.72 13.19
N SER A 230 16.18 -4.55 11.86
CA SER A 230 17.39 -4.64 11.03
C SER A 230 18.37 -3.52 11.31
N GLY A 231 17.88 -2.30 11.59
CA GLY A 231 18.73 -1.21 12.03
C GLY A 231 19.40 -1.50 13.38
N THR A 232 18.65 -2.07 14.33
CA THR A 232 19.21 -2.50 15.63
C THR A 232 20.23 -3.63 15.46
N ALA A 233 19.93 -4.65 14.64
CA ALA A 233 20.87 -5.74 14.32
C ALA A 233 22.17 -5.21 13.70
N ALA A 234 22.06 -4.21 12.82
CA ALA A 234 23.18 -3.55 12.17
C ALA A 234 24.05 -2.77 13.18
N MET A 235 23.42 -2.07 14.15
CA MET A 235 24.14 -1.42 15.25
C MET A 235 24.88 -2.43 16.13
N GLU A 236 24.23 -3.53 16.53
CA GLU A 236 24.82 -4.58 17.37
C GLU A 236 26.08 -5.19 16.73
N ARG A 237 26.06 -5.42 15.40
CA ARG A 237 27.21 -5.98 14.67
C ARG A 237 28.27 -4.96 14.25
N GLY A 238 28.10 -3.68 14.60
CA GLY A 238 29.02 -2.59 14.24
C GLY A 238 28.92 -2.11 12.78
N ASP A 239 27.89 -2.51 12.05
CA ASP A 239 27.61 -2.07 10.68
C ASP A 239 26.72 -0.82 10.69
N TYR A 240 27.30 0.28 11.16
CA TYR A 240 26.58 1.53 11.34
C TYR A 240 26.03 2.10 10.01
N ALA A 241 26.68 1.81 8.89
CA ALA A 241 26.21 2.23 7.58
C ALA A 241 24.87 1.55 7.21
N ALA A 242 24.74 0.24 7.43
CA ALA A 242 23.46 -0.44 7.21
C ALA A 242 22.38 0.06 8.18
N ALA A 243 22.72 0.36 9.44
CA ALA A 243 21.78 0.91 10.41
C ALA A 243 21.15 2.23 9.90
N LEU A 244 21.98 3.14 9.36
CA LEU A 244 21.52 4.38 8.75
C LEU A 244 20.54 4.14 7.59
N VAL A 245 20.79 3.13 6.77
CA VAL A 245 19.92 2.80 5.63
C VAL A 245 18.56 2.29 6.10
N HIS A 246 18.51 1.35 7.04
CA HIS A 246 17.26 0.75 7.50
C HIS A 246 16.40 1.75 8.26
N TRP A 247 16.97 2.43 9.26
CA TRP A 247 16.25 3.44 10.04
C TRP A 247 15.90 4.69 9.23
N GLY A 248 16.73 5.05 8.25
CA GLY A 248 16.42 6.13 7.31
C GLY A 248 15.21 5.83 6.42
N LYS A 249 15.04 4.58 5.99
CA LYS A 249 13.82 4.14 5.29
C LYS A 249 12.60 4.18 6.20
N LEU A 250 12.74 3.68 7.43
CA LEU A 250 11.67 3.66 8.42
C LEU A 250 11.19 5.08 8.77
N LEU A 251 12.11 6.02 8.95
CA LEU A 251 11.77 7.40 9.32
C LEU A 251 10.88 8.08 8.26
N LYS A 252 11.04 7.74 6.98
CA LYS A 252 10.19 8.28 5.89
C LYS A 252 8.73 7.82 5.98
N GLN A 253 8.44 6.77 6.76
CA GLN A 253 7.09 6.21 6.92
C GLN A 253 6.39 6.73 8.18
N ILE A 254 7.14 7.36 9.09
CA ILE A 254 6.63 7.79 10.40
C ILE A 254 6.29 9.27 10.36
N GLN A 255 5.25 9.65 11.12
CA GLN A 255 4.86 11.05 11.23
C GLN A 255 6.00 11.90 11.80
N PRO A 256 6.43 12.97 11.10
CA PRO A 256 7.48 13.86 11.59
C PRO A 256 7.13 14.45 12.97
N GLY A 257 8.09 14.39 13.90
CA GLY A 257 7.95 14.94 15.25
C GLY A 257 7.23 14.04 16.26
N SER A 258 6.76 12.85 15.87
CA SER A 258 6.24 11.85 16.82
C SER A 258 7.34 11.35 17.77
N GLU A 259 6.96 10.72 18.88
CA GLU A 259 7.93 10.11 19.81
C GLU A 259 8.76 9.01 19.12
N ASP A 260 8.13 8.18 18.29
CA ASP A 260 8.82 7.15 17.50
C ASP A 260 9.84 7.75 16.52
N ALA A 261 9.47 8.85 15.84
CA ALA A 261 10.38 9.55 14.94
C ALA A 261 11.61 10.07 15.69
N LYS A 262 11.42 10.67 16.87
CA LYS A 262 12.52 11.15 17.71
C LYS A 262 13.45 10.02 18.14
N MET A 263 12.90 8.89 18.58
CA MET A 263 13.70 7.73 18.97
C MET A 263 14.56 7.20 17.81
N ILE A 264 14.00 7.16 16.59
CA ILE A 264 14.72 6.73 15.39
C ILE A 264 15.75 7.77 14.97
N GLU A 265 15.44 9.06 15.05
CA GLU A 265 16.37 10.15 14.78
C GLU A 265 17.58 10.13 15.73
N GLU A 266 17.36 9.86 17.02
CA GLU A 266 18.41 9.66 18.03
C GLU A 266 19.29 8.44 17.69
N GLY A 267 18.67 7.31 17.32
CA GLY A 267 19.39 6.12 16.86
C GLY A 267 20.23 6.39 15.61
N LEU A 268 19.69 7.13 14.65
CA LEU A 268 20.42 7.58 13.44
C LEU A 268 21.59 8.50 13.80
N GLN A 269 21.42 9.42 14.75
CA GLN A 269 22.52 10.27 15.23
C GLN A 269 23.63 9.45 15.88
N GLN A 270 23.27 8.48 16.74
CA GLN A 270 24.21 7.59 17.38
C GLN A 270 24.98 6.74 16.34
N ALA A 271 24.27 6.17 15.36
CA ALA A 271 24.88 5.41 14.27
C ALA A 271 25.91 6.26 13.50
N ARG A 272 25.61 7.54 13.21
CA ARG A 272 26.58 8.44 12.55
C ARG A 272 27.82 8.69 13.40
N GLN A 273 27.65 8.92 14.69
CA GLN A 273 28.76 9.15 15.61
C GLN A 273 29.68 7.93 15.67
N MET A 274 29.10 6.73 15.79
CA MET A 274 29.86 5.48 15.83
C MET A 274 30.57 5.22 14.49
N LEU A 275 29.90 5.49 13.36
CA LEU A 275 30.50 5.39 12.03
C LEU A 275 31.71 6.33 11.89
N ALA A 276 31.57 7.60 12.29
CA ALA A 276 32.66 8.58 12.21
C ALA A 276 33.86 8.22 13.11
N GLN A 277 33.62 7.52 14.22
CA GLN A 277 34.66 7.04 15.13
C GLN A 277 35.32 5.73 14.66
N SER A 278 34.67 4.99 13.74
CA SER A 278 35.22 3.75 13.20
C SER A 278 36.39 4.01 12.24
N LYS A 279 37.43 3.17 12.28
CA LYS A 279 38.61 3.31 11.41
C LYS A 279 38.21 3.15 9.94
N GLY A 280 38.14 4.27 9.20
CA GLY A 280 37.76 4.31 7.78
C GLY A 280 36.33 4.77 7.52
N GLY A 281 35.53 5.07 8.55
CA GLY A 281 34.13 5.47 8.42
C GLY A 281 33.96 6.93 8.03
N LYS A 282 34.23 7.26 6.76
CA LYS A 282 33.62 8.45 6.16
C LYS A 282 32.17 8.10 5.85
N VAL A 283 31.24 8.89 6.38
CA VAL A 283 29.83 8.80 5.97
C VAL A 283 29.80 9.12 4.48
N ALA A 284 29.26 8.22 3.66
CA ALA A 284 29.11 8.52 2.24
C ALA A 284 28.14 9.71 2.08
N PRO A 285 28.34 10.63 1.11
CA PRO A 285 27.47 11.79 0.94
C PRO A 285 25.97 11.45 0.82
N ALA A 286 25.65 10.29 0.24
CA ALA A 286 24.29 9.78 0.14
C ALA A 286 23.68 9.36 1.50
N LEU A 287 24.51 8.98 2.48
CA LEU A 287 24.11 8.61 3.84
C LEU A 287 24.05 9.84 4.77
N GLU A 288 24.74 10.93 4.43
CA GLU A 288 24.63 12.24 5.08
C GLU A 288 23.23 12.83 4.86
N GLN A 289 22.70 12.72 3.63
CA GLN A 289 21.36 13.18 3.26
C GLN A 289 20.21 12.41 3.93
N ILE A 290 20.48 11.25 4.55
CA ILE A 290 19.45 10.47 5.26
C ILE A 290 18.96 11.20 6.53
N ASN A 291 19.72 12.18 7.07
CA ASN A 291 19.21 13.24 7.98
C ASN A 291 19.77 14.62 7.59
N GLU A 292 19.74 15.02 6.33
CA GLU A 292 19.56 16.45 6.15
C GLU A 292 18.05 16.67 6.25
N PRO A 293 17.54 17.40 7.28
CA PRO A 293 16.30 18.15 7.10
C PRO A 293 16.34 18.73 5.68
N PRO A 294 15.25 18.66 4.89
CA PRO A 294 15.28 19.17 3.52
C PRO A 294 15.96 20.54 3.55
N ALA A 295 16.82 20.87 2.59
CA ALA A 295 17.62 22.10 2.61
C ALA A 295 16.78 23.39 2.81
N SER A 296 15.44 23.31 2.74
CA SER A 296 14.47 24.29 3.21
C SER A 296 14.36 24.49 4.74
N ALA A 297 14.84 23.59 5.60
CA ALA A 297 14.74 23.66 7.05
C ALA A 297 16.05 24.14 7.73
N GLN A 298 17.24 23.81 7.18
CA GLN A 298 18.48 24.47 7.62
C GLN A 298 18.65 25.89 7.05
N ALA A 299 18.10 26.17 5.86
CA ALA A 299 18.10 27.54 5.33
C ALA A 299 17.05 28.46 6.00
N ALA A 300 15.98 27.90 6.59
CA ALA A 300 15.00 28.65 7.38
C ALA A 300 15.45 28.92 8.83
N ALA A 301 16.29 28.04 9.41
CA ALA A 301 16.82 28.18 10.77
C ALA A 301 17.67 29.45 11.01
N GLY A 302 18.04 30.19 9.96
CA GLY A 302 18.78 31.45 10.06
C GLY A 302 17.91 32.71 10.11
N LYS A 303 16.69 32.70 9.54
CA LYS A 303 15.86 33.91 9.41
C LYS A 303 14.70 34.02 10.40
N GLU A 304 14.28 32.91 11.01
CA GLU A 304 13.07 32.88 11.85
C GLU A 304 13.37 32.71 13.36
N ARG A 305 14.63 32.44 13.71
CA ARG A 305 15.06 32.18 15.09
C ARG A 305 15.25 33.47 15.87
N ILE A 306 14.72 33.52 17.09
CA ILE A 306 14.93 34.63 18.03
C ILE A 306 15.79 34.15 19.20
N THR A 307 16.86 34.88 19.49
CA THR A 307 17.78 34.54 20.60
C THR A 307 17.95 35.70 21.56
N GLY A 308 18.15 35.37 22.84
CA GLY A 308 18.31 36.39 23.87
C GLY A 308 18.69 35.84 25.24
N THR A 309 18.63 36.70 26.24
CA THR A 309 18.87 36.39 27.65
C THR A 309 17.74 36.95 28.50
N VAL A 310 17.19 36.12 29.37
CA VAL A 310 16.20 36.52 30.37
C VAL A 310 16.91 36.70 31.70
N ASN A 311 16.59 37.79 32.40
CA ASN A 311 17.07 38.07 33.75
C ASN A 311 15.92 38.45 34.68
N LEU A 312 16.08 38.18 35.97
CA LEU A 312 15.16 38.64 37.02
C LEU A 312 15.66 39.98 37.58
N SER A 313 14.78 40.98 37.65
CA SER A 313 15.12 42.27 38.24
C SER A 313 15.42 42.13 39.73
N SER A 314 16.35 42.93 40.24
CA SER A 314 16.74 42.92 41.66
C SER A 314 15.57 43.29 42.59
N ALA A 315 14.63 44.12 42.12
CA ALA A 315 13.45 44.53 42.87
C ALA A 315 12.45 43.39 43.13
N LEU A 316 12.39 42.39 42.25
CA LEU A 316 11.45 41.26 42.35
C LEU A 316 12.12 39.95 42.79
N LYS A 317 13.42 39.96 43.08
CA LYS A 317 14.18 38.76 43.47
C LYS A 317 13.63 38.07 44.72
N ASN A 318 13.05 38.84 45.65
CA ASN A 318 12.45 38.31 46.88
C ASN A 318 11.02 37.80 46.70
N GLN A 319 10.46 37.90 45.49
CA GLN A 319 9.09 37.46 45.19
C GLN A 319 9.04 36.17 44.37
N ALA A 320 10.19 35.60 44.02
CA ALA A 320 10.34 34.37 43.23
C ALA A 320 11.15 33.32 44.01
N ASP A 321 10.67 32.08 44.01
CA ASP A 321 11.38 30.95 44.60
C ASP A 321 12.31 30.29 43.57
N PRO A 322 13.48 29.73 43.96
CA PRO A 322 14.43 29.12 43.02
C PRO A 322 13.86 27.99 42.15
N GLU A 323 12.83 27.29 42.64
CA GLU A 323 12.15 26.19 41.96
C GLU A 323 10.94 26.63 41.11
N ASP A 324 10.55 27.92 41.19
CA ASP A 324 9.46 28.45 40.37
C ASP A 324 9.77 28.28 38.88
N THR A 325 8.73 28.02 38.09
CA THR A 325 8.89 27.76 36.65
C THR A 325 8.98 29.06 35.87
N VAL A 326 10.04 29.21 35.09
CA VAL A 326 10.23 30.30 34.12
C VAL A 326 9.77 29.82 32.74
N PHE A 327 8.73 30.44 32.21
CA PHE A 327 8.29 30.28 30.83
C PHE A 327 8.83 31.43 29.98
N VAL A 328 9.60 31.10 28.94
CA VAL A 328 9.98 32.05 27.88
C VAL A 328 9.16 31.68 26.65
N LEU A 329 8.23 32.55 26.28
CA LEU A 329 7.26 32.29 25.22
C LEU A 329 7.28 33.38 24.15
N ALA A 330 7.09 32.98 22.91
CA ALA A 330 6.82 33.90 21.80
C ALA A 330 5.32 33.96 21.54
N ARG A 331 4.78 35.16 21.33
CA ARG A 331 3.40 35.38 20.88
C ARG A 331 3.39 36.35 19.70
N ALA A 332 2.36 36.29 18.87
CA ALA A 332 2.16 37.29 17.82
C ALA A 332 2.02 38.69 18.44
N ALA A 333 2.61 39.71 17.81
CA ALA A 333 2.44 41.10 18.25
C ALA A 333 0.99 41.57 18.03
N GLU A 334 0.38 41.13 16.93
CA GLU A 334 -1.03 41.30 16.60
C GLU A 334 -1.67 39.94 16.27
N GLY A 335 -2.86 39.68 16.81
CA GLY A 335 -3.59 38.42 16.57
C GLY A 335 -3.79 37.57 17.84
N PRO A 336 -3.82 36.23 17.73
CA PRO A 336 -4.21 35.35 18.83
C PRO A 336 -3.22 35.41 20.00
N LYS A 337 -3.74 35.49 21.23
CA LYS A 337 -2.93 35.59 22.47
C LYS A 337 -2.26 34.27 22.91
N MET A 338 -2.35 33.23 22.08
CA MET A 338 -1.80 31.91 22.34
C MET A 338 -0.28 31.92 22.04
N PRO A 339 0.54 31.15 22.79
CA PRO A 339 1.97 31.07 22.54
C PRO A 339 2.26 30.30 21.23
N LEU A 340 3.20 30.82 20.45
CA LEU A 340 3.69 30.24 19.19
C LEU A 340 4.90 29.32 19.41
N ALA A 341 5.70 29.63 20.43
CA ALA A 341 6.82 28.82 20.89
C ALA A 341 6.93 28.96 22.41
N ILE A 342 7.33 27.90 23.11
CA ILE A 342 7.47 27.90 24.56
C ILE A 342 8.74 27.16 25.01
N LEU A 343 9.50 27.80 25.88
CA LEU A 343 10.66 27.23 26.56
C LEU A 343 10.42 27.27 28.07
N ARG A 344 10.61 26.12 28.74
CA ARG A 344 10.45 25.98 30.19
C ARG A 344 11.83 25.89 30.87
N LYS A 345 12.02 26.69 31.91
CA LYS A 345 13.22 26.78 32.78
C LYS A 345 12.82 26.98 34.23
N GLN A 346 13.77 27.08 35.14
CA GLN A 346 13.54 27.41 36.55
C GLN A 346 14.21 28.73 36.94
N VAL A 347 13.76 29.36 38.03
CA VAL A 347 14.31 30.65 38.49
C VAL A 347 15.79 30.52 38.86
N LYS A 348 16.23 29.38 39.41
CA LYS A 348 17.65 29.10 39.68
C LYS A 348 18.54 29.09 38.43
N ASP A 349 17.96 28.93 37.24
CA ASP A 349 18.69 28.96 35.97
C ASP A 349 18.91 30.40 35.45
N LEU A 350 18.33 31.42 36.11
CA LEU A 350 18.46 32.81 35.69
C LEU A 350 19.82 33.40 36.12
N PRO A 351 20.50 34.16 35.23
CA PRO A 351 20.10 34.54 33.89
C PRO A 351 20.26 33.41 32.86
N VAL A 352 19.21 33.16 32.06
CA VAL A 352 19.18 32.06 31.09
C VAL A 352 19.23 32.58 29.65
N LYS A 353 20.04 31.93 28.81
CA LYS A 353 20.01 32.16 27.36
C LYS A 353 18.88 31.35 26.73
N PHE A 354 18.12 31.96 25.84
CA PHE A 354 17.03 31.31 25.13
C PHE A 354 17.23 31.39 23.61
N SER A 355 16.66 30.40 22.92
CA SER A 355 16.51 30.35 21.48
C SER A 355 15.10 29.83 21.20
N LEU A 356 14.30 30.58 20.45
CA LEU A 356 12.96 30.19 20.04
C LEU A 356 12.94 30.11 18.51
N ASP A 357 12.38 29.05 17.97
CA ASP A 357 12.17 28.86 16.53
C ASP A 357 10.89 28.02 16.27
N ASP A 358 10.53 27.89 15.00
CA ASP A 358 9.29 27.23 14.55
C ASP A 358 9.20 25.74 14.89
N SER A 359 10.32 25.08 15.25
CA SER A 359 10.29 23.68 15.68
C SER A 359 9.54 23.50 17.00
N MET A 360 9.36 24.58 17.75
CA MET A 360 8.67 24.61 19.04
C MET A 360 7.16 24.87 18.92
N ALA A 361 6.64 25.03 17.70
CA ALA A 361 5.22 25.26 17.46
C ALA A 361 4.40 23.97 17.64
N MET A 362 3.26 24.08 18.33
CA MET A 362 2.37 22.93 18.56
C MET A 362 1.59 22.50 17.30
N SER A 363 1.45 23.39 16.31
CA SER A 363 0.79 23.09 15.05
C SER A 363 1.39 23.87 13.88
N PRO A 364 1.27 23.37 12.63
CA PRO A 364 1.80 24.06 11.46
C PRO A 364 1.18 25.45 11.20
N ALA A 365 -0.04 25.69 11.67
CA ALA A 365 -0.72 26.99 11.55
C ALA A 365 -0.26 28.02 12.60
N MET A 366 0.35 27.57 13.70
CA MET A 366 0.75 28.41 14.84
C MET A 366 2.28 28.56 14.93
N LYS A 367 2.93 28.73 13.78
CA LYS A 367 4.37 28.99 13.68
C LYS A 367 4.69 30.47 13.88
N MET A 368 5.88 30.79 14.34
CA MET A 368 6.33 32.19 14.45
C MET A 368 6.56 32.80 13.07
N SER A 369 7.02 32.01 12.09
CA SER A 369 7.18 32.44 10.69
C SER A 369 5.89 32.91 10.01
N ASN A 370 4.72 32.55 10.56
CA ASN A 370 3.43 33.00 10.03
C ASN A 370 3.07 34.44 10.45
N PHE A 371 3.89 35.11 11.27
CA PHE A 371 3.63 36.45 11.79
C PHE A 371 4.83 37.37 11.57
N ASP A 372 4.57 38.59 11.09
CA ASP A 372 5.62 39.58 10.78
C ASP A 372 6.40 40.04 12.01
N GLN A 373 5.71 40.10 13.15
CA GLN A 373 6.29 40.52 14.43
C GLN A 373 5.80 39.64 15.57
N VAL A 374 6.72 39.36 16.49
CA VAL A 374 6.44 38.60 17.71
C VAL A 374 6.92 39.36 18.94
N VAL A 375 6.27 39.11 20.07
CA VAL A 375 6.65 39.61 21.38
C VAL A 375 7.13 38.43 22.21
N ILE A 376 8.31 38.55 22.80
CA ILE A 376 8.81 37.56 23.74
C ILE A 376 8.36 37.96 25.14
N VAL A 377 7.73 37.02 25.82
CA VAL A 377 7.28 37.18 27.20
C VAL A 377 8.04 36.18 28.04
N ALA A 378 8.72 36.67 29.09
CA ALA A 378 9.28 35.82 30.13
C ALA A 378 8.36 35.91 31.35
N ARG A 379 7.89 34.78 31.86
CA ARG A 379 7.01 34.73 33.04
C ARG A 379 7.50 33.71 34.06
N ILE A 380 7.54 34.11 35.32
CA ILE A 380 7.71 33.23 36.48
C ILE A 380 6.32 32.84 36.94
N SER A 381 5.98 31.56 36.80
CA SER A 381 4.71 30.98 37.20
C SER A 381 4.89 30.18 38.48
N LYS A 382 4.19 30.58 39.53
CA LYS A 382 4.15 29.86 40.82
C LYS A 382 3.28 28.61 40.76
N SER A 383 2.27 28.63 39.87
CA SER A 383 1.34 27.52 39.66
C SER A 383 1.86 26.45 38.71
N GLY A 384 2.97 26.71 38.00
CA GLY A 384 3.48 25.83 36.95
C GLY A 384 2.70 25.89 35.64
N ASN A 385 1.64 26.70 35.54
CA ASN A 385 0.85 26.86 34.32
C ASN A 385 1.46 27.89 33.37
N ALA A 386 1.36 27.61 32.06
CA ALA A 386 1.81 28.48 30.97
C ALA A 386 0.85 29.64 30.65
N MET A 387 -0.37 29.64 31.18
CA MET A 387 -1.29 30.79 31.15
C MET A 387 -1.05 31.76 32.32
N PRO A 388 -1.20 33.08 32.12
CA PRO A 388 -0.94 34.06 33.17
C PRO A 388 -1.93 33.94 34.32
N GLN A 389 -1.44 34.01 35.55
CA GLN A 389 -2.24 34.06 36.77
C GLN A 389 -1.92 35.31 37.59
N PRO A 390 -2.88 35.87 38.35
CA PRO A 390 -2.62 36.98 39.27
C PRO A 390 -1.50 36.60 40.25
N GLY A 391 -0.49 37.46 40.37
CA GLY A 391 0.67 37.24 41.24
C GLY A 391 1.89 36.62 40.57
N ASP A 392 1.80 36.16 39.31
CA ASP A 392 2.97 35.78 38.51
C ASP A 392 3.86 37.01 38.24
N LEU A 393 5.16 36.78 38.02
CA LEU A 393 6.08 37.85 37.61
C LEU A 393 6.32 37.77 36.11
N MET A 394 6.28 38.89 35.38
CA MET A 394 6.53 38.90 33.94
C MET A 394 7.42 40.05 33.47
N GLY A 395 8.05 39.82 32.32
CA GLY A 395 8.76 40.82 31.52
C GLY A 395 8.45 40.58 30.05
N MET A 396 8.38 41.65 29.26
CA MET A 396 8.04 41.58 27.84
C MET A 396 9.03 42.38 26.99
N SER A 397 9.31 41.88 25.79
CA SER A 397 10.02 42.67 24.78
C SER A 397 9.08 43.65 24.08
N LYS A 398 9.66 44.62 23.36
CA LYS A 398 8.94 45.32 22.27
C LYS A 398 8.62 44.32 21.15
N PRO A 399 7.71 44.62 20.21
CA PRO A 399 7.55 43.82 18.99
C PRO A 399 8.89 43.68 18.27
N LEU A 400 9.25 42.43 17.94
CA LEU A 400 10.51 42.06 17.29
C LEU A 400 10.22 41.44 15.94
N ALA A 401 11.06 41.75 14.97
CA ALA A 401 11.11 41.00 13.72
C ALA A 401 11.73 39.61 13.97
N LEU A 402 11.29 38.65 13.16
CA LEU A 402 11.89 37.33 13.09
C LEU A 402 13.40 37.41 12.79
N GLY A 403 14.19 36.52 13.39
CA GLY A 403 15.66 36.55 13.25
C GLY A 403 16.40 37.45 14.24
N SER A 404 15.69 38.16 15.13
CA SER A 404 16.31 39.05 16.11
C SER A 404 17.19 38.30 17.12
N SER A 405 18.42 38.76 17.33
CA SER A 405 19.39 38.15 18.24
C SER A 405 19.87 39.08 19.35
N GLY A 406 20.29 38.52 20.48
CA GLY A 406 20.87 39.29 21.59
C GLY A 406 19.84 40.07 22.42
N ILE A 407 18.57 39.68 22.36
CA ILE A 407 17.48 40.33 23.09
C ILE A 407 17.68 40.18 24.59
N LYS A 408 17.51 41.27 25.36
CA LYS A 408 17.56 41.23 26.82
C LYS A 408 16.17 41.47 27.38
N ILE A 409 15.66 40.53 28.16
CA ILE A 409 14.35 40.62 28.80
C ILE A 409 14.57 40.64 30.30
N SER A 410 14.07 41.67 30.96
CA SER A 410 14.06 41.77 32.41
C SER A 410 12.65 41.47 32.92
N ILE A 411 12.54 40.55 33.87
CA ILE A 411 11.29 40.27 34.58
C ILE A 411 11.17 41.32 35.70
N ASP A 412 10.32 42.32 35.47
CA ASP A 412 10.23 43.55 36.29
C ASP A 412 8.79 43.97 36.62
N GLN A 413 7.78 43.23 36.17
CA GLN A 413 6.38 43.48 36.46
C GLN A 413 5.73 42.28 37.17
N GLN A 414 4.67 42.55 37.92
CA GLN A 414 3.77 41.55 38.47
C GLN A 414 2.47 41.54 37.67
N VAL A 415 1.99 40.36 37.30
CA VAL A 415 0.67 40.16 36.68
C VAL A 415 -0.39 40.53 37.72
N ARG A 416 -1.19 41.55 37.39
CA ARG A 416 -2.32 42.00 38.21
C ARG A 416 -3.58 41.20 37.96
#